data_AF-A0A7V7X0U7-F1
#
_entry.id   AF-A0A7V7X0U7-F1
#
_cell.length_a   1.000
_cell.length_b   1.000
_cell.length_c   1.000
_cell.angle_alpha   90.00
_cell.angle_beta   90.00
_cell.angle_gamma   90.00
#
_symmetry.space_group_name_H-M   'P 1'
#
loop_
_entity.id
_entity.type
_entity.pdbx_description
1 polymer ?
#
loop_
_entity_poly.entity_id
_entity_poly.type
_entity_poly.pdbx_seq_one_letter_code
_entity_poly.pdbx_strand_id
1 'polypeptide(L)'
;MKDFLQESGYKRDRSIYTPPILQLGEFNGVNWLEEILPEIIWIGLLQDKFGLGSKLALQISETTNKIHNLNGTKQWLAPLSCYSELTENEKAEIKRELTNLGHLNDYERAFGLITFLYPKFPLSFLVAENSNLKQDISVSEFKIYLSKLYDRTNFTTTFMQATAVDMAFQSDLLTVSPETSLAKFDEISDFPNTEISKQVASSIRQTINLFFGNNNLFSSNGEWKKYFWNRGLELEKCY
;
A
#
# COMPACT_ATOMS: atom_id res chain seq x y z
N MET A 1 24.98 10.50 33.56
CA MET A 1 24.34 10.42 32.23
C MET A 1 25.31 9.92 31.15
N LYS A 2 26.53 10.47 31.05
CA LYS A 2 27.57 9.94 30.14
C LYS A 2 27.93 8.48 30.42
N ASP A 3 28.10 8.13 31.69
CA ASP A 3 28.50 6.78 32.12
C ASP A 3 27.39 5.75 31.83
N PHE A 4 26.14 6.10 32.10
CA PHE A 4 24.96 5.28 31.78
C PHE A 4 24.82 4.96 30.28
N LEU A 5 25.09 5.94 29.41
CA LEU A 5 24.99 5.76 27.96
C LEU A 5 26.11 4.85 27.42
N GLN A 6 27.33 4.96 27.97
CA GLN A 6 28.42 4.05 27.62
C GLN A 6 28.18 2.62 28.12
N GLU A 7 27.67 2.45 29.34
CA GLU A 7 27.29 1.13 29.87
C GLU A 7 26.15 0.49 29.07
N SER A 8 25.26 1.31 28.51
CA SER A 8 24.16 0.86 27.63
C SER A 8 24.60 0.63 26.17
N GLY A 9 25.90 0.67 25.88
CA GLY A 9 26.48 0.37 24.56
C GLY A 9 26.39 1.48 23.52
N TYR A 10 26.03 2.72 23.89
CA TYR A 10 26.01 3.85 22.96
C TYR A 10 27.45 4.27 22.60
N LYS A 11 27.74 4.41 21.32
CA LYS A 11 29.02 4.91 20.83
C LYS A 11 28.93 6.41 20.63
N ARG A 12 29.91 7.14 21.17
CA ARG A 12 29.96 8.58 21.08
C ARG A 12 30.90 9.01 19.96
N ASP A 13 30.40 9.80 19.03
CA ASP A 13 31.21 10.58 18.09
C ASP A 13 30.96 12.07 18.34
N ARG A 14 31.98 12.77 18.87
CA ARG A 14 31.93 14.17 19.31
C ARG A 14 30.76 14.47 20.28
N SER A 15 29.70 15.10 19.81
CA SER A 15 28.49 15.45 20.59
C SER A 15 27.31 14.51 20.33
N ILE A 16 27.43 13.57 19.39
CA ILE A 16 26.37 12.67 18.97
C ILE A 16 26.57 11.30 19.63
N TYR A 17 25.51 10.74 20.19
CA TYR A 17 25.48 9.39 20.73
C TYR A 17 24.69 8.50 19.78
N THR A 18 25.37 7.52 19.19
CA THR A 18 24.75 6.52 18.31
C THR A 18 24.25 5.35 19.15
N PRO A 19 22.94 5.05 19.15
CA PRO A 19 22.38 3.88 19.83
C PRO A 19 23.03 2.57 19.36
N PRO A 20 23.18 1.55 20.22
CA PRO A 20 23.76 0.25 19.88
C PRO A 20 23.17 -0.35 18.60
N ILE A 21 21.85 -0.22 18.44
CA ILE A 21 21.16 -0.79 17.28
C ILE A 21 21.62 -0.13 15.97
N LEU A 22 21.75 1.19 15.92
CA LEU A 22 22.22 1.92 14.73
C LEU A 22 23.72 1.73 14.46
N GLN A 23 24.46 1.08 15.36
CA GLN A 23 25.85 0.70 15.13
C GLN A 23 25.97 -0.63 14.37
N LEU A 24 24.90 -1.41 14.26
CA LEU A 24 24.87 -2.70 13.55
C LEU A 24 24.76 -2.55 12.02
N GLY A 25 24.50 -1.34 11.52
CA GLY A 25 24.39 -1.04 10.10
C GLY A 25 23.49 0.16 9.82
N GLU A 26 23.34 0.51 8.55
CA GLU A 26 22.35 1.50 8.12
C GLU A 26 20.95 0.88 8.13
N PHE A 27 20.14 1.29 9.09
CA PHE A 27 18.71 0.98 9.09
C PHE A 27 18.00 2.07 8.29
N ASN A 28 17.85 1.84 6.98
CA ASN A 28 16.99 2.69 6.17
C ASN A 28 15.54 2.40 6.57
N GLY A 29 14.99 3.25 7.44
CA GLY A 29 13.59 3.19 7.80
C GLY A 29 12.71 3.43 6.58
N VAL A 30 11.64 2.64 6.43
CA VAL A 30 10.66 2.87 5.36
C VAL A 30 9.75 4.01 5.79
N ASN A 31 9.76 5.11 5.02
CA ASN A 31 8.87 6.23 5.27
C ASN A 31 7.45 5.88 4.79
N TRP A 32 6.48 5.87 5.70
CA TRP A 32 5.08 5.58 5.38
C TRP A 32 4.54 6.45 4.25
N LEU A 33 4.73 7.76 4.34
CA LEU A 33 4.17 8.70 3.38
C LEU A 33 4.91 8.62 2.04
N GLU A 34 6.23 8.63 2.06
CA GLU A 34 7.00 8.71 0.82
C GLU A 34 7.04 7.37 0.06
N GLU A 35 7.15 6.26 0.79
CA GLU A 35 7.44 4.95 0.21
C GLU A 35 6.21 4.04 0.10
N ILE A 36 5.34 4.00 1.12
CA ILE A 36 4.28 2.98 1.21
C ILE A 36 2.93 3.52 0.74
N LEU A 37 2.52 4.69 1.23
CA LEU A 37 1.20 5.25 0.99
C LEU A 37 0.86 5.33 -0.51
N PRO A 38 1.72 5.86 -1.41
CA PRO A 38 1.40 5.94 -2.83
C PRO A 38 1.22 4.55 -3.46
N GLU A 39 1.91 3.54 -2.95
CA GLU A 39 1.89 2.18 -3.47
C GLU A 39 0.62 1.42 -3.09
N ILE A 40 0.01 1.71 -1.94
CA ILE A 40 -1.20 0.98 -1.49
C ILE A 40 -2.47 1.82 -1.41
N ILE A 41 -2.41 3.11 -1.77
CA ILE A 41 -3.56 4.05 -1.72
C ILE A 41 -4.78 3.55 -2.51
N TRP A 42 -4.56 2.77 -3.57
CA TRP A 42 -5.62 2.22 -4.41
C TRP A 42 -6.53 1.24 -3.65
N ILE A 43 -5.97 0.50 -2.69
CA ILE A 43 -6.73 -0.38 -1.79
C ILE A 43 -7.67 0.48 -0.94
N GLY A 44 -7.17 1.59 -0.40
CA GLY A 44 -7.97 2.54 0.36
C GLY A 44 -9.12 3.15 -0.46
N LEU A 45 -8.91 3.41 -1.75
CA LEU A 45 -9.95 3.98 -2.62
C LEU A 45 -11.12 3.01 -2.78
N LEU A 46 -10.83 1.72 -2.93
CA LEU A 46 -11.84 0.68 -2.95
C LEU A 46 -12.55 0.57 -1.60
N GLN A 47 -11.82 0.69 -0.50
CA GLN A 47 -12.39 0.62 0.84
C GLN A 47 -13.30 1.81 1.18
N ASP A 48 -12.93 3.01 0.78
CA ASP A 48 -13.73 4.23 1.00
C ASP A 48 -15.07 4.17 0.25
N LYS A 49 -15.11 3.55 -0.94
CA LYS A 49 -16.33 3.41 -1.74
C LYS A 49 -17.19 2.20 -1.38
N PHE A 50 -16.58 1.06 -1.08
CA PHE A 50 -17.29 -0.23 -0.97
C PHE A 50 -17.21 -0.88 0.40
N GLY A 51 -16.55 -0.23 1.35
CA GLY A 51 -16.37 -0.73 2.72
C GLY A 51 -15.06 -1.50 2.91
N LEU A 52 -14.74 -1.75 4.18
CA LEU A 52 -13.52 -2.43 4.58
C LEU A 52 -13.47 -3.88 4.10
N GLY A 53 -12.26 -4.39 3.88
CA GLY A 53 -12.07 -5.76 3.37
C GLY A 53 -12.65 -5.95 1.97
N SER A 54 -12.65 -4.88 1.16
CA SER A 54 -13.19 -4.91 -0.19
C SER A 54 -12.55 -6.05 -0.98
N LYS A 55 -13.36 -7.09 -1.24
CA LYS A 55 -12.99 -8.25 -2.06
C LYS A 55 -12.53 -7.82 -3.45
N LEU A 56 -12.88 -6.61 -3.90
CA LEU A 56 -12.41 -6.04 -5.16
C LEU A 56 -10.89 -5.90 -5.19
N ALA A 57 -10.25 -5.51 -4.07
CA ALA A 57 -8.80 -5.38 -4.03
C ALA A 57 -8.11 -6.75 -4.18
N LEU A 58 -8.66 -7.77 -3.52
CA LEU A 58 -8.18 -9.15 -3.67
C LEU A 58 -8.47 -9.67 -5.09
N GLN A 59 -9.65 -9.38 -5.63
CA GLN A 59 -10.09 -9.85 -6.94
C GLN A 59 -9.20 -9.35 -8.07
N ILE A 60 -8.80 -8.08 -8.06
CA ILE A 60 -7.85 -7.58 -9.06
C ILE A 60 -6.48 -8.26 -8.92
N SER A 61 -5.98 -8.43 -7.69
CA SER A 61 -4.73 -9.15 -7.43
C SER A 61 -4.78 -10.60 -7.94
N GLU A 62 -5.86 -11.33 -7.64
CA GLU A 62 -6.07 -12.70 -8.10
C GLU A 62 -6.16 -12.79 -9.63
N THR A 63 -6.94 -11.91 -10.27
CA THR A 63 -7.12 -11.91 -11.72
C THR A 63 -5.79 -11.58 -12.41
N THR A 64 -5.05 -10.59 -11.92
CA THR A 64 -3.73 -10.25 -12.44
C THR A 64 -2.75 -11.41 -12.23
N ASN A 65 -2.71 -12.05 -11.06
CA ASN A 65 -1.89 -13.22 -10.83
C ASN A 65 -2.27 -14.41 -11.72
N LYS A 66 -3.52 -14.57 -12.17
CA LYS A 66 -3.89 -15.63 -13.12
C LYS A 66 -3.35 -15.35 -14.53
N ILE A 67 -3.32 -14.09 -14.94
CA ILE A 67 -2.98 -13.67 -16.30
C ILE A 67 -1.48 -13.42 -16.47
N HIS A 68 -0.86 -12.72 -15.53
CA HIS A 68 0.55 -12.34 -15.56
C HIS A 68 1.47 -13.51 -15.22
N ASN A 69 1.01 -14.45 -14.38
CA ASN A 69 1.82 -15.56 -13.89
C ASN A 69 1.83 -16.79 -14.82
N LEU A 70 2.15 -16.60 -16.10
CA LEU A 70 2.33 -17.72 -17.04
C LEU A 70 3.52 -18.63 -16.67
N ASN A 71 4.34 -18.25 -15.67
CA ASN A 71 5.54 -18.96 -15.21
C ASN A 71 5.38 -19.68 -13.85
N GLY A 72 4.21 -19.64 -13.21
CA GLY A 72 3.86 -20.47 -12.04
C GLY A 72 4.13 -19.90 -10.63
N THR A 73 4.75 -18.73 -10.47
CA THR A 73 4.96 -18.05 -9.17
C THR A 73 4.05 -16.84 -8.97
N LYS A 74 3.10 -16.92 -8.03
CA LYS A 74 2.23 -15.77 -7.71
C LYS A 74 3.08 -14.64 -7.14
N GLN A 75 2.74 -13.41 -7.51
CA GLN A 75 3.39 -12.20 -7.02
C GLN A 75 2.51 -11.50 -5.97
N TRP A 76 3.17 -10.80 -5.06
CA TRP A 76 2.48 -9.90 -4.14
C TRP A 76 2.12 -8.60 -4.86
N LEU A 77 0.86 -8.49 -5.30
CA LEU A 77 0.36 -7.37 -6.12
C LEU A 77 -0.32 -6.26 -5.31
N ALA A 78 0.02 -6.11 -4.03
CA ALA A 78 -0.45 -4.95 -3.28
C ALA A 78 0.22 -3.63 -3.72
N PRO A 79 1.52 -3.58 -4.03
CA PRO A 79 2.16 -2.37 -4.53
C PRO A 79 1.63 -2.01 -5.93
N LEU A 80 1.19 -0.76 -6.08
CA LEU A 80 0.62 -0.25 -7.31
C LEU A 80 1.62 -0.25 -8.47
N SER A 81 2.91 -0.07 -8.17
CA SER A 81 3.99 -0.15 -9.16
C SER A 81 3.99 -1.47 -9.94
N CYS A 82 3.59 -2.60 -9.33
CA CYS A 82 3.53 -3.89 -10.01
C CYS A 82 2.61 -3.88 -11.25
N TYR A 83 1.54 -3.07 -11.23
CA TYR A 83 0.62 -2.96 -12.37
C TYR A 83 1.19 -2.14 -13.53
N SER A 84 2.29 -1.42 -13.32
CA SER A 84 2.99 -0.67 -14.38
C SER A 84 3.77 -1.59 -15.31
N GLU A 85 4.10 -2.80 -14.85
CA GLU A 85 4.87 -3.81 -15.58
C GLU A 85 4.01 -4.63 -16.54
N LEU A 86 2.68 -4.51 -16.43
CA LEU A 86 1.72 -5.21 -17.29
C LEU A 86 1.80 -4.70 -18.73
N THR A 87 1.82 -5.65 -19.66
CA THR A 87 1.65 -5.39 -21.10
C THR A 87 0.22 -4.96 -21.42
N GLU A 88 0.04 -4.29 -22.56
CA GLU A 88 -1.30 -3.88 -23.01
C GLU A 88 -2.24 -5.07 -23.24
N ASN A 89 -1.71 -6.22 -23.66
CA ASN A 89 -2.49 -7.45 -23.81
C ASN A 89 -2.98 -7.97 -22.45
N GLU A 90 -2.11 -7.98 -21.42
CA GLU A 90 -2.49 -8.41 -20.08
C GLU A 90 -3.51 -7.44 -19.47
N LYS A 91 -3.34 -6.13 -19.64
CA LYS A 91 -4.30 -5.11 -19.20
C LYS A 91 -5.68 -5.32 -19.84
N ALA A 92 -5.71 -5.54 -21.16
CA ALA A 92 -6.95 -5.80 -21.89
C ALA A 92 -7.64 -7.08 -21.37
N GLU A 93 -6.87 -8.13 -21.11
CA GLU A 93 -7.36 -9.40 -20.60
C GLU A 93 -7.89 -9.28 -19.16
N ILE A 94 -7.16 -8.60 -18.28
CA ILE A 94 -7.58 -8.33 -16.89
C ILE A 94 -8.89 -7.54 -16.92
N LYS A 95 -8.98 -6.48 -17.74
CA LYS A 95 -10.19 -5.68 -17.88
C LYS A 95 -11.37 -6.53 -18.35
N ARG A 96 -11.15 -7.40 -19.34
CA ARG A 96 -12.16 -8.32 -19.87
C ARG A 96 -12.69 -9.28 -18.79
N GLU A 97 -11.79 -9.91 -18.03
CA GLU A 97 -12.17 -10.82 -16.94
C GLU A 97 -12.93 -10.09 -15.82
N LEU A 98 -12.47 -8.91 -15.40
CA LEU A 98 -13.19 -8.11 -14.39
C LEU A 98 -14.55 -7.61 -14.90
N THR A 99 -14.70 -7.40 -16.21
CA THR A 99 -15.99 -7.08 -16.84
C THR A 99 -16.93 -8.27 -16.78
N ASN A 100 -16.44 -9.47 -17.10
CA ASN A 100 -17.24 -10.71 -17.05
C ASN A 100 -17.72 -11.02 -15.62
N LEU A 101 -16.92 -10.66 -14.61
CA LEU A 101 -17.29 -10.77 -13.19
C LEU A 101 -18.28 -9.68 -12.72
N GLY A 102 -18.59 -8.69 -13.56
CA GLY A 102 -19.52 -7.60 -13.22
C GLY A 102 -18.94 -6.50 -12.33
N HIS A 103 -17.62 -6.48 -12.13
CA HIS A 103 -16.95 -5.56 -11.20
C HIS A 103 -16.35 -4.32 -11.85
N LEU A 104 -16.34 -4.22 -13.19
CA LEU A 104 -15.70 -3.08 -13.87
C LEU A 104 -16.24 -1.73 -13.38
N ASN A 105 -17.56 -1.58 -13.28
CA ASN A 105 -18.21 -0.36 -12.80
C ASN A 105 -17.82 -0.02 -11.35
N ASP A 106 -17.42 -0.99 -10.54
CA ASP A 106 -16.95 -0.74 -9.18
C ASP A 106 -15.58 -0.06 -9.21
N TYR A 107 -14.65 -0.60 -10.02
CA TYR A 107 -13.33 0.00 -10.22
C TYR A 107 -13.41 1.38 -10.85
N GLU A 108 -14.28 1.59 -11.84
CA GLU A 108 -14.50 2.92 -12.43
C GLU A 108 -14.94 3.96 -11.40
N ARG A 109 -15.86 3.57 -10.51
CA ARG A 109 -16.34 4.45 -9.42
C ARG A 109 -15.30 4.74 -8.36
N ALA A 110 -14.44 3.76 -8.02
CA ALA A 110 -13.36 3.95 -7.06
C ALA A 110 -12.19 4.75 -7.63
N PHE A 111 -11.81 4.49 -8.88
CA PHE A 111 -10.59 5.04 -9.46
C PHE A 111 -10.81 6.29 -10.32
N GLY A 112 -12.04 6.60 -10.73
CA GLY A 112 -12.32 7.74 -11.62
C GLY A 112 -11.69 9.06 -11.18
N LEU A 113 -11.78 9.38 -9.88
CA LEU A 113 -11.18 10.61 -9.33
C LEU A 113 -9.64 10.57 -9.40
N ILE A 114 -9.00 9.47 -8.97
CA ILE A 114 -7.54 9.38 -8.98
C ILE A 114 -7.00 9.34 -10.42
N THR A 115 -7.68 8.69 -11.36
CA THR A 115 -7.26 8.67 -12.77
C THR A 115 -7.36 10.04 -13.42
N PHE A 116 -8.36 10.84 -13.04
CA PHE A 116 -8.50 12.21 -13.52
C PHE A 116 -7.37 13.11 -13.01
N LEU A 117 -7.02 13.00 -11.71
CA LEU A 117 -5.96 13.81 -11.10
C LEU A 117 -4.54 13.33 -11.47
N TYR A 118 -4.38 12.01 -11.60
CA TYR A 118 -3.14 11.29 -11.86
C TYR A 118 -3.28 10.39 -13.12
N PRO A 119 -3.19 10.96 -14.34
CA PRO A 119 -3.34 10.19 -15.58
C PRO A 119 -2.37 8.99 -15.74
N LYS A 120 -1.20 9.02 -15.08
CA LYS A 120 -0.25 7.89 -15.07
C LYS A 120 -0.52 6.87 -13.96
N PHE A 121 -1.70 6.88 -13.34
CA PHE A 121 -2.12 5.88 -12.36
C PHE A 121 -2.03 4.47 -12.98
N PRO A 122 -1.26 3.52 -12.43
CA PRO A 122 -1.02 2.22 -13.07
C PRO A 122 -2.28 1.38 -13.35
N LEU A 123 -3.35 1.58 -12.58
CA LEU A 123 -4.64 0.92 -12.77
C LEU A 123 -5.63 1.73 -13.63
N SER A 124 -5.18 2.77 -14.33
CA SER A 124 -6.04 3.64 -15.13
C SER A 124 -6.76 2.92 -16.28
N PHE A 125 -6.21 1.80 -16.77
CA PHE A 125 -6.82 0.99 -17.83
C PHE A 125 -8.20 0.43 -17.43
N LEU A 126 -8.51 0.36 -16.13
CA LEU A 126 -9.82 -0.04 -15.61
C LEU A 126 -10.88 1.05 -15.70
N VAL A 127 -10.51 2.28 -16.05
CA VAL A 127 -11.42 3.42 -16.13
C VAL A 127 -11.61 3.86 -17.58
N ALA A 128 -12.84 4.15 -17.98
CA ALA A 128 -13.11 4.79 -19.26
C ALA A 128 -12.51 6.21 -19.35
N GLU A 129 -12.01 6.60 -20.52
CA GLU A 129 -11.30 7.88 -20.75
C GLU A 129 -12.16 9.15 -20.57
N ASN A 130 -13.46 9.02 -20.28
CA ASN A 130 -14.41 10.13 -20.31
C ASN A 130 -15.08 10.36 -18.95
N SER A 131 -14.38 11.03 -18.03
CA SER A 131 -15.01 11.55 -16.80
C SER A 131 -15.10 13.08 -16.86
N ASN A 132 -16.32 13.61 -16.87
CA ASN A 132 -16.59 15.06 -16.85
C ASN A 132 -16.45 15.63 -15.42
N LEU A 133 -15.29 15.44 -14.79
CA LEU A 133 -15.02 15.94 -13.44
C LEU A 133 -14.55 17.41 -13.47
N LYS A 134 -15.08 18.25 -12.57
CA LYS A 134 -14.57 19.61 -12.36
C LYS A 134 -13.32 19.56 -11.50
N GLN A 135 -12.23 20.15 -11.99
CA GLN A 135 -10.89 20.00 -11.39
C GLN A 135 -10.78 20.49 -9.94
N ASP A 136 -11.28 21.69 -9.62
CA ASP A 136 -11.10 22.28 -8.28
C ASP A 136 -11.80 21.48 -7.17
N ILE A 137 -13.02 21.01 -7.44
CA ILE A 137 -13.81 20.17 -6.52
C ILE A 137 -13.08 18.83 -6.32
N SER A 138 -12.58 18.25 -7.41
CA SER A 138 -11.87 16.96 -7.42
C SER A 138 -10.60 17.00 -6.56
N VAL A 139 -9.80 18.06 -6.65
CA VAL A 139 -8.57 18.20 -5.84
C VAL A 139 -8.88 18.31 -4.36
N SER A 140 -9.91 19.08 -4.00
CA SER A 140 -10.32 19.27 -2.60
C SER A 140 -10.82 17.97 -1.97
N GLU A 141 -11.66 17.22 -2.70
CA GLU A 141 -12.14 15.90 -2.27
C GLU A 141 -10.98 14.91 -2.06
N PHE A 142 -10.04 14.86 -3.01
CA PHE A 142 -8.91 13.95 -2.91
C PHE A 142 -7.98 14.28 -1.72
N LYS A 143 -7.76 15.56 -1.40
CA LYS A 143 -6.99 15.95 -0.20
C LYS A 143 -7.65 15.54 1.10
N ILE A 144 -8.96 15.72 1.20
CA ILE A 144 -9.72 15.27 2.38
C ILE A 144 -9.53 13.77 2.54
N TYR A 145 -9.65 13.01 1.46
CA TYR A 145 -9.37 11.58 1.46
C TYR A 145 -7.92 11.26 1.87
N LEU A 146 -6.93 11.89 1.24
CA LEU A 146 -5.51 11.66 1.53
C LEU A 146 -5.17 11.98 2.99
N SER A 147 -5.73 13.06 3.56
CA SER A 147 -5.49 13.45 4.95
C SER A 147 -5.90 12.37 5.97
N LYS A 148 -6.95 11.59 5.65
CA LYS A 148 -7.34 10.42 6.46
C LYS A 148 -6.29 9.31 6.46
N LEU A 149 -5.39 9.26 5.48
CA LEU A 149 -4.38 8.21 5.35
C LEU A 149 -3.00 8.60 5.91
N TYR A 150 -2.85 9.83 6.40
CA TYR A 150 -1.58 10.29 6.99
C TYR A 150 -1.22 9.48 8.24
N ASP A 151 -2.21 9.23 9.10
CA ASP A 151 -2.05 8.38 10.26
C ASP A 151 -2.15 6.92 9.85
N ARG A 152 -0.99 6.26 9.81
CA ARG A 152 -0.88 4.84 9.50
C ARG A 152 -1.45 3.89 10.55
N THR A 153 -1.84 4.40 11.71
CA THR A 153 -2.33 3.61 12.85
C THR A 153 -3.83 3.70 13.03
N ASN A 154 -4.51 4.60 12.30
CA ASN A 154 -5.95 4.71 12.38
C ASN A 154 -6.65 3.48 11.76
N PHE A 155 -7.96 3.41 11.96
CA PHE A 155 -8.79 2.30 11.54
C PHE A 155 -8.73 2.04 10.03
N THR A 156 -9.05 3.03 9.20
CA THR A 156 -9.05 2.91 7.73
C THR A 156 -7.69 2.47 7.19
N THR A 157 -6.62 3.12 7.61
CA THR A 157 -5.27 2.83 7.12
C THR A 157 -4.75 1.48 7.62
N THR A 158 -5.18 1.04 8.79
CA THR A 158 -4.87 -0.31 9.30
C THR A 158 -5.52 -1.38 8.44
N PHE A 159 -6.79 -1.21 8.05
CA PHE A 159 -7.47 -2.16 7.15
C PHE A 159 -6.92 -2.12 5.72
N MET A 160 -6.46 -0.97 5.25
CA MET A 160 -5.73 -0.86 3.97
C MET A 160 -4.45 -1.70 4.00
N GLN A 161 -3.63 -1.56 5.06
CA GLN A 161 -2.44 -2.38 5.27
C GLN A 161 -2.77 -3.86 5.48
N ALA A 162 -3.86 -4.18 6.19
CA ALA A 162 -4.31 -5.56 6.39
C ALA A 162 -4.63 -6.24 5.05
N THR A 163 -5.38 -5.56 4.18
CA THR A 163 -5.73 -6.09 2.85
C THR A 163 -4.47 -6.31 2.00
N ALA A 164 -3.48 -5.42 2.09
CA ALA A 164 -2.20 -5.63 1.45
C ALA A 164 -1.45 -6.87 1.99
N VAL A 165 -1.50 -7.13 3.29
CA VAL A 165 -0.90 -8.35 3.89
C VAL A 165 -1.68 -9.61 3.51
N ASP A 166 -3.01 -9.54 3.40
CA ASP A 166 -3.85 -10.66 2.94
C ASP A 166 -3.47 -11.09 1.51
N MET A 167 -3.19 -10.12 0.62
CA MET A 167 -2.66 -10.44 -0.71
C MET A 167 -1.34 -11.23 -0.66
N ALA A 168 -0.50 -11.00 0.35
CA ALA A 168 0.77 -11.74 0.50
C ALA A 168 0.56 -13.16 1.02
N PHE A 169 -0.46 -13.37 1.85
CA PHE A 169 -0.91 -14.72 2.22
C PHE A 169 -1.44 -15.46 0.99
N GLN A 170 -2.29 -14.83 0.18
CA GLN A 170 -2.88 -15.44 -1.02
C GLN A 170 -1.88 -15.73 -2.13
N SER A 171 -0.79 -14.95 -2.19
CA SER A 171 0.32 -15.14 -3.11
C SER A 171 1.34 -16.16 -2.63
N ASP A 172 1.10 -16.84 -1.49
CA ASP A 172 2.02 -17.81 -0.87
C ASP A 172 3.41 -17.20 -0.52
N LEU A 173 3.53 -15.87 -0.51
CA LEU A 173 4.79 -15.15 -0.19
C LEU A 173 5.01 -15.08 1.32
N LEU A 174 3.92 -15.13 2.09
CA LEU A 174 3.95 -15.03 3.54
C LEU A 174 3.43 -16.33 4.17
N THR A 175 4.31 -17.01 4.91
CA THR A 175 3.93 -18.10 5.82
C THR A 175 4.38 -17.72 7.23
N VAL A 176 3.51 -17.92 8.21
CA VAL A 176 3.75 -17.51 9.60
C VAL A 176 3.70 -18.69 10.55
N SER A 177 4.51 -18.65 11.60
CA SER A 177 4.42 -19.64 12.69
C SER A 177 3.11 -19.42 13.49
N PRO A 178 2.41 -20.50 13.90
CA PRO A 178 1.15 -20.41 14.67
C PRO A 178 1.23 -19.58 15.95
N GLU A 179 2.44 -19.41 16.52
CA GLU A 179 2.66 -18.68 17.77
C GLU A 179 2.73 -17.15 17.58
N THR A 180 2.79 -16.67 16.34
CA THR A 180 2.90 -15.23 16.04
C THR A 180 1.54 -14.54 16.10
N SER A 181 1.52 -13.25 16.41
CA SER A 181 0.27 -12.47 16.35
C SER A 181 -0.34 -12.47 14.95
N LEU A 182 0.49 -12.52 13.90
CA LEU A 182 0.02 -12.55 12.52
C LEU A 182 -0.64 -13.87 12.12
N ALA A 183 -0.42 -14.96 12.86
CA ALA A 183 -1.18 -16.20 12.69
C ALA A 183 -2.65 -16.07 13.13
N LYS A 184 -2.97 -15.04 13.92
CA LYS A 184 -4.34 -14.70 14.33
C LYS A 184 -4.90 -13.57 13.45
N PHE A 185 -4.63 -13.61 12.15
CA PHE A 185 -4.93 -12.52 11.22
C PHE A 185 -6.42 -12.11 11.27
N ASP A 186 -7.33 -13.07 11.40
CA ASP A 186 -8.79 -12.84 11.44
C ASP A 186 -9.25 -11.91 12.57
N GLU A 187 -8.49 -11.85 13.67
CA GLU A 187 -8.76 -10.95 14.80
C GLU A 187 -8.62 -9.46 14.43
N ILE A 188 -8.07 -9.14 13.25
CA ILE A 188 -8.04 -7.76 12.74
C ILE A 188 -9.45 -7.17 12.58
N SER A 189 -10.45 -8.03 12.37
CA SER A 189 -11.86 -7.63 12.29
C SER A 189 -12.37 -6.90 13.54
N ASP A 190 -11.80 -7.19 14.71
CA ASP A 190 -12.15 -6.56 15.98
C ASP A 190 -11.33 -5.31 16.30
N PHE A 191 -10.41 -4.88 15.43
CA PHE A 191 -9.59 -3.70 15.67
C PHE A 191 -10.45 -2.42 15.80
N PRO A 192 -10.16 -1.49 16.72
CA PRO A 192 -9.12 -1.49 17.75
C PRO A 192 -9.61 -1.97 19.13
N ASN A 193 -10.67 -2.76 19.18
CA ASN A 193 -11.46 -2.99 20.39
C ASN A 193 -10.84 -4.05 21.34
N THR A 194 -9.94 -4.90 20.85
CA THR A 194 -9.30 -5.96 21.65
C THR A 194 -7.79 -5.82 21.68
N GLU A 195 -7.13 -6.32 22.73
CA GLU A 195 -5.66 -6.32 22.78
C GLU A 195 -5.04 -7.20 21.69
N ILE A 196 -5.70 -8.32 21.35
CA ILE A 196 -5.26 -9.21 20.27
C ILE A 196 -5.33 -8.49 18.92
N SER A 197 -6.43 -7.83 18.59
CA SER A 197 -6.57 -7.08 17.33
C SER A 197 -5.54 -5.95 17.21
N LYS A 198 -5.20 -5.26 18.31
CA LYS A 198 -4.11 -4.27 18.34
C LYS A 198 -2.73 -4.89 18.09
N GLN A 199 -2.47 -6.06 18.67
CA GLN A 199 -1.23 -6.81 18.43
C GLN A 199 -1.13 -7.25 16.96
N VAL A 200 -2.21 -7.78 16.40
CA VAL A 200 -2.30 -8.18 14.97
C VAL A 200 -2.06 -6.96 14.07
N ALA A 201 -2.72 -5.84 14.34
CA ALA A 201 -2.50 -4.59 13.61
C ALA A 201 -1.04 -4.10 13.68
N SER A 202 -0.38 -4.27 14.83
CA SER A 202 1.05 -3.98 14.97
C SER A 202 1.91 -4.87 14.08
N SER A 203 1.64 -6.18 14.08
CA SER A 203 2.34 -7.14 13.21
C SER A 203 2.11 -6.85 11.74
N ILE A 204 0.89 -6.50 11.32
CA ILE A 204 0.57 -6.09 9.94
C ILE A 204 1.44 -4.90 9.52
N ARG A 205 1.54 -3.86 10.35
CA ARG A 205 2.37 -2.68 10.06
C ARG A 205 3.86 -3.03 9.93
N GLN A 206 4.36 -3.93 10.78
CA GLN A 206 5.74 -4.41 10.71
C GLN A 206 5.98 -5.20 9.41
N THR A 207 5.07 -6.09 9.03
CA THR A 207 5.16 -6.85 7.78
C THR A 207 5.18 -5.94 6.56
N ILE A 208 4.33 -4.91 6.51
CA ILE A 208 4.35 -3.92 5.43
C ILE A 208 5.71 -3.21 5.37
N ASN A 209 6.26 -2.77 6.49
CA ASN A 209 7.60 -2.17 6.50
C ASN A 209 8.67 -3.14 6.04
N LEU A 210 8.58 -4.42 6.41
CA LEU A 210 9.53 -5.45 5.97
C LEU A 210 9.48 -5.61 4.45
N PHE A 211 8.30 -5.68 3.86
CA PHE A 211 8.16 -5.85 2.41
C PHE A 211 8.67 -4.65 1.62
N PHE A 212 8.29 -3.43 2.02
CA PHE A 212 8.76 -2.22 1.34
C PHE A 212 10.21 -1.85 1.66
N GLY A 213 10.77 -2.37 2.77
CA GLY A 213 12.15 -2.12 3.18
C GLY A 213 13.15 -3.16 2.70
N ASN A 214 12.68 -4.24 2.06
CA ASN A 214 13.50 -5.33 1.58
C ASN A 214 13.38 -5.46 0.05
N ASN A 215 14.42 -5.04 -0.66
CA ASN A 215 14.47 -5.07 -2.13
C ASN A 215 14.30 -6.48 -2.73
N ASN A 216 14.50 -7.55 -1.96
CA ASN A 216 14.25 -8.91 -2.44
C ASN A 216 12.76 -9.28 -2.40
N LEU A 217 11.95 -8.59 -1.60
CA LEU A 217 10.52 -8.85 -1.44
C LEU A 217 9.69 -7.90 -2.30
N PHE A 218 10.11 -6.64 -2.39
CA PHE A 218 9.57 -5.67 -3.33
C PHE A 218 10.66 -4.69 -3.74
N SER A 219 10.80 -4.49 -5.05
CA SER A 219 11.62 -3.44 -5.62
C SER A 219 10.81 -2.72 -6.69
N SER A 220 10.78 -1.39 -6.64
CA SER A 220 10.31 -0.58 -7.76
C SER A 220 11.38 0.43 -8.14
N ASN A 221 11.33 0.88 -9.40
CA ASN A 221 12.18 1.99 -9.87
C ASN A 221 11.77 3.35 -9.24
N GLY A 222 10.69 3.38 -8.45
CA GLY A 222 10.17 4.56 -7.77
C GLY A 222 9.48 5.58 -8.68
N GLU A 223 9.25 5.27 -9.96
CA GLU A 223 8.64 6.21 -10.92
C GLU A 223 7.24 6.64 -10.49
N TRP A 224 6.41 5.69 -10.05
CA TRP A 224 5.06 5.98 -9.59
C TRP A 224 5.08 6.91 -8.36
N LYS A 225 5.86 6.58 -7.33
CA LYS A 225 5.99 7.40 -6.11
C LYS A 225 6.45 8.83 -6.43
N LYS A 226 7.47 8.95 -7.28
CA LYS A 226 7.98 10.25 -7.73
C LYS A 226 6.93 11.03 -8.51
N TYR A 227 6.21 10.38 -9.42
CA TYR A 227 5.14 11.00 -10.17
C TYR A 227 3.98 11.43 -9.27
N PHE A 228 3.55 10.59 -8.33
CA PHE A 228 2.48 10.86 -7.38
C PHE A 228 2.75 12.14 -6.58
N TRP A 229 3.94 12.28 -6.00
CA TRP A 229 4.26 13.47 -5.22
C TRP A 229 4.45 14.73 -6.08
N ASN A 230 5.17 14.63 -7.20
CA ASN A 230 5.38 15.77 -8.10
C ASN A 230 4.05 16.28 -8.68
N ARG A 231 3.18 15.37 -9.12
CA ARG A 231 1.86 15.72 -9.64
C ARG A 231 1.00 16.34 -8.56
N GLY A 232 1.07 15.86 -7.32
CA GLY A 232 0.41 16.49 -6.16
C GLY A 232 0.75 17.98 -6.01
N LEU A 233 2.02 18.34 -6.19
CA LEU A 233 2.49 19.74 -6.15
C LEU A 233 2.03 20.58 -7.34
N GLU A 234 1.78 19.97 -8.50
CA GLU A 234 1.24 20.67 -9.66
C GLU A 234 -0.26 20.95 -9.54
N LEU A 235 -1.00 20.04 -8.88
CA LEU A 235 -2.45 20.13 -8.70
C LEU A 235 -2.85 21.28 -7.76
N GLU A 236 -1.98 21.69 -6.86
CA GLU A 236 -2.12 22.91 -6.07
C GLU A 236 -0.74 23.54 -5.88
N LYS A 237 -0.56 24.75 -6.44
CA LYS A 237 0.63 25.53 -6.16
C LYS A 237 0.64 25.89 -4.67
N CYS A 238 1.63 25.39 -3.93
CA CYS A 238 1.91 25.88 -2.60
C CYS A 238 2.32 27.36 -2.71
N TYR A 239 1.50 28.26 -2.15
CA TYR A 239 1.79 29.68 -2.03
C TYR A 239 2.44 29.99 -0.69
#